data_AF-A0A482XVD5-F1
#
_entry.id   AF-A0A482XVD5-F1
#
_cell.length_a   1.000
_cell.length_b   1.000
_cell.length_c   1.000
_cell.angle_alpha   90.00
_cell.angle_beta   90.00
_cell.angle_gamma   90.00
#
_symmetry.space_group_name_H-M   'P 1'
#
loop_
_entity.id
_entity.type
_entity.pdbx_description
1 polymer ?
#
loop_
_entity_poly.entity_id
_entity_poly.type
_entity_poly.pdbx_seq_one_letter_code
_entity_poly.pdbx_strand_id
1 'polypeptide(L)'
;MSETPTAADRPTTVQWKRLPHGEFPAPIIARLPYAELKLEHPDLEPTGYGESFFPDAVPYASGDAHRIFYWRSVLRGKAGDVGSPATWEGICATPTTLEIVPTSESNAFDLVSSRETATAVTVDATVAGESTTALLESYTAPTVRVLELTGSRLRLVADGTEYTVRTGTRRRISLPERMVERADGGGGSTTTTPELVVRVPGERELHHPALGADYRLFPSFGMNLETVPNPLPVPTTNDELDHEALAESLSLDLSARPYPERVLWQAIATTAFDLHARPESVPRLCQFPTGHVGLSVDRDAGE
;
A
#
# COMPACT_ATOMS: atom_id res chain seq x y z
N MET A 1 51.44 -8.55 13.68
CA MET A 1 50.20 -8.57 12.89
C MET A 1 49.36 -7.42 13.41
N SER A 2 49.31 -6.33 12.66
CA SER A 2 48.52 -5.15 13.01
C SER A 2 47.17 -5.32 12.33
N GLU A 3 46.10 -5.40 13.12
CA GLU A 3 44.74 -5.26 12.61
C GLU A 3 44.62 -3.86 12.01
N THR A 4 44.30 -3.81 10.72
CA THR A 4 43.86 -2.58 10.06
C THR A 4 42.57 -2.15 10.76
N PRO A 5 42.47 -0.93 11.31
CA PRO A 5 41.23 -0.48 11.90
C PRO A 5 40.16 -0.48 10.81
N THR A 6 39.07 -1.21 11.02
CA THR A 6 37.83 -1.08 10.25
C THR A 6 37.49 0.41 10.17
N ALA A 7 37.20 0.93 8.98
CA ALA A 7 36.80 2.32 8.82
C ALA A 7 35.67 2.59 9.84
N ALA A 8 35.94 3.48 10.81
CA ALA A 8 34.97 3.76 11.85
C ALA A 8 33.69 4.29 11.19
N ASP A 9 32.54 3.66 11.48
CA ASP A 9 31.21 4.12 11.10
C ASP A 9 31.07 5.60 11.46
N ARG A 10 31.16 6.48 10.47
CA ARG A 10 30.96 7.92 10.64
C ARG A 10 29.56 8.24 10.13
N PRO A 11 28.68 8.83 10.97
CA PRO A 11 27.34 9.17 10.52
C PRO A 11 27.40 10.14 9.34
N THR A 12 26.61 9.86 8.31
CA THR A 12 26.46 10.73 7.14
C THR A 12 25.40 11.77 7.46
N THR A 13 25.70 13.06 7.23
CA THR A 13 24.73 14.12 7.50
C THR A 13 23.78 14.29 6.33
N VAL A 14 22.47 14.14 6.57
CA VAL A 14 21.42 14.37 5.58
C VAL A 14 20.68 15.67 5.90
N GLN A 15 20.54 16.54 4.90
CA GLN A 15 19.74 17.77 5.00
C GLN A 15 18.27 17.44 4.75
N TRP A 16 17.36 18.17 5.38
CA TRP A 16 15.93 18.04 5.09
C TRP A 16 15.22 19.39 5.23
N LYS A 17 13.98 19.49 4.74
CA LYS A 17 13.19 20.72 4.81
C LYS A 17 11.88 20.48 5.52
N ARG A 18 11.63 21.24 6.58
CA ARG A 18 10.32 21.31 7.23
C ARG A 18 9.36 22.16 6.41
N LEU A 19 8.16 21.64 6.15
CA LEU A 19 7.04 22.34 5.54
C LEU A 19 5.96 22.62 6.58
N PRO A 20 5.20 23.72 6.43
CA PRO A 20 4.02 23.95 7.25
C PRO A 20 2.96 22.88 6.95
N HIS A 21 2.16 22.53 7.95
CA HIS A 21 1.13 21.48 7.80
C HIS A 21 0.03 21.83 6.79
N GLY A 22 -0.16 23.12 6.49
CA GLY A 22 -1.13 23.60 5.50
C GLY A 22 -0.64 23.53 4.05
N GLU A 23 0.61 23.14 3.81
CA GLU A 23 1.15 22.98 2.45
C GLU A 23 0.45 21.83 1.71
N PHE A 24 0.02 20.79 2.44
CA PHE A 24 -0.62 19.62 1.88
C PHE A 24 -2.07 19.48 2.38
N PRO A 25 -2.96 18.90 1.55
CA PRO A 25 -4.30 18.57 2.02
C PRO A 25 -4.25 17.54 3.16
N ALA A 26 -5.12 17.72 4.16
CA ALA A 26 -5.14 16.88 5.35
C ALA A 26 -5.37 15.39 5.01
N PRO A 27 -4.70 14.46 5.72
CA PRO A 27 -4.86 13.03 5.49
C PRO A 27 -6.28 12.58 5.84
N ILE A 28 -6.69 11.48 5.20
CA ILE A 28 -7.99 10.85 5.42
C ILE A 28 -7.84 9.88 6.59
N ILE A 29 -8.61 10.14 7.65
CA ILE A 29 -8.72 9.27 8.82
C ILE A 29 -10.20 8.96 9.03
N ALA A 30 -10.61 7.74 8.76
CA ALA A 30 -12.02 7.35 8.79
C ALA A 30 -12.20 5.89 9.23
N ARG A 31 -13.20 5.63 10.08
CA ARG A 31 -13.59 4.27 10.45
C ARG A 31 -14.71 3.79 9.52
N LEU A 32 -14.44 2.77 8.72
CA LEU A 32 -15.32 2.32 7.66
C LEU A 32 -15.35 0.78 7.57
N PRO A 33 -16.44 0.18 7.08
CA PRO A 33 -16.43 -1.20 6.59
C PRO A 33 -15.31 -1.43 5.58
N TYR A 34 -14.59 -2.53 5.72
CA TYR A 34 -13.45 -2.87 4.87
C TYR A 34 -13.57 -4.29 4.32
N ALA A 35 -13.23 -4.44 3.04
CA ALA A 35 -13.12 -5.71 2.35
C ALA A 35 -11.82 -5.81 1.55
N GLU A 36 -11.32 -7.03 1.43
CA GLU A 36 -10.13 -7.40 0.66
C GLU A 36 -10.60 -8.33 -0.48
N LEU A 37 -10.34 -7.95 -1.74
CA LEU A 37 -10.71 -8.71 -2.93
C LEU A 37 -9.48 -8.93 -3.80
N LYS A 38 -9.22 -10.16 -4.21
CA LYS A 38 -8.18 -10.49 -5.21
C LYS A 38 -8.66 -11.60 -6.13
N LEU A 39 -8.30 -11.50 -7.41
CA LEU A 39 -8.58 -12.52 -8.42
C LEU A 39 -7.28 -13.28 -8.74
N GLU A 40 -7.19 -14.51 -8.27
CA GLU A 40 -6.00 -15.36 -8.37
C GLU A 40 -6.15 -16.39 -9.48
N HIS A 41 -5.03 -16.79 -10.08
CA HIS A 41 -4.96 -17.80 -11.14
C HIS A 41 -3.96 -18.86 -10.70
N PRO A 42 -4.32 -19.69 -9.69
CA PRO A 42 -3.36 -20.57 -9.02
C PRO A 42 -2.80 -21.67 -9.94
N ASP A 43 -3.49 -21.96 -11.05
CA ASP A 43 -3.06 -22.96 -12.04
C ASP A 43 -1.98 -22.44 -13.01
N LEU A 44 -1.64 -21.14 -12.95
CA LEU A 44 -0.65 -20.53 -13.82
C LEU A 44 0.71 -20.43 -13.11
N GLU A 45 1.78 -20.72 -13.84
CA GLU A 45 3.14 -20.46 -13.36
C GLU A 45 3.46 -18.96 -13.40
N PRO A 46 3.95 -18.35 -12.31
CA PRO A 46 4.29 -16.93 -12.28
C PRO A 46 5.52 -16.62 -13.14
N THR A 47 5.51 -15.51 -13.87
CA THR A 47 6.66 -15.02 -14.65
C THR A 47 7.07 -13.58 -14.34
N GLY A 48 6.33 -12.92 -13.45
CA GLY A 48 6.70 -11.62 -12.90
C GLY A 48 6.48 -11.57 -11.40
N TYR A 49 7.24 -10.69 -10.76
CA TYR A 49 6.96 -10.20 -9.42
C TYR A 49 6.27 -8.83 -9.53
N GLY A 50 5.42 -8.51 -8.56
CA GLY A 50 4.88 -7.17 -8.38
C GLY A 50 6.02 -6.15 -8.19
N GLU A 51 5.78 -4.91 -8.61
CA GLU A 51 6.81 -3.87 -8.66
C GLU A 51 7.01 -3.14 -7.31
N SER A 52 6.29 -3.55 -6.26
CA SER A 52 6.28 -2.87 -4.97
C SER A 52 7.34 -3.40 -4.01
N PHE A 53 8.33 -2.56 -3.67
CA PHE A 53 9.37 -2.86 -2.67
C PHE A 53 8.86 -2.91 -1.22
N PHE A 54 7.76 -2.21 -0.92
CA PHE A 54 7.05 -2.27 0.36
C PHE A 54 5.56 -2.38 0.08
N PRO A 55 4.78 -3.04 0.96
CA PRO A 55 3.33 -3.05 0.84
C PRO A 55 2.78 -1.63 0.90
N ASP A 56 1.82 -1.31 0.04
CA ASP A 56 1.15 -0.01 0.03
C ASP A 56 0.25 0.18 1.26
N ALA A 57 -0.20 -0.93 1.88
CA ALA A 57 -0.99 -0.91 3.11
C ALA A 57 -0.41 -1.80 4.20
N VAL A 58 -0.50 -1.32 5.44
CA VAL A 58 -0.05 -2.04 6.62
C VAL A 58 -1.20 -2.14 7.63
N PRO A 59 -1.87 -3.30 7.75
CA PRO A 59 -2.91 -3.52 8.74
C PRO A 59 -2.31 -3.85 10.12
N TYR A 60 -2.78 -3.20 11.19
CA TYR A 60 -2.33 -3.50 12.55
C TYR A 60 -3.33 -3.10 13.63
N ALA A 61 -3.15 -3.64 14.83
CA ALA A 61 -3.89 -3.21 16.02
C ALA A 61 -3.02 -2.29 16.88
N SER A 62 -3.61 -1.21 17.38
CA SER A 62 -2.96 -0.28 18.32
C SER A 62 -4.01 0.15 19.34
N GLY A 63 -3.82 -0.25 20.61
CA GLY A 63 -4.90 -0.22 21.60
C GLY A 63 -6.10 -1.03 21.12
N ASP A 64 -7.29 -0.43 21.22
CA ASP A 64 -8.56 -1.05 20.78
C ASP A 64 -8.90 -0.79 19.29
N ALA A 65 -8.02 -0.09 18.55
CA ALA A 65 -8.24 0.25 17.15
C ALA A 65 -7.58 -0.76 16.21
N HIS A 66 -8.35 -1.26 15.24
CA HIS A 66 -7.83 -2.01 14.10
C HIS A 66 -7.65 -1.05 12.93
N ARG A 67 -6.40 -0.74 12.62
CA ARG A 67 -6.00 0.24 11.61
C ARG A 67 -5.60 -0.44 10.32
N ILE A 68 -5.81 0.27 9.22
CA ILE A 68 -5.18 0.00 7.94
C ILE A 68 -4.52 1.28 7.48
N PHE A 69 -3.20 1.21 7.32
CA PHE A 69 -2.39 2.37 7.04
C PHE A 69 -1.85 2.31 5.62
N TYR A 70 -2.36 3.17 4.75
CA TYR A 70 -1.82 3.39 3.42
C TYR A 70 -0.85 4.56 3.48
N TRP A 71 0.38 4.34 3.03
CA TRP A 71 1.41 5.38 3.04
C TRP A 71 1.60 6.03 1.67
N ARG A 72 1.01 5.46 0.61
CA ARG A 72 0.96 6.03 -0.75
C ARG A 72 -0.47 6.30 -1.19
N SER A 73 -0.65 7.23 -2.13
CA SER A 73 -1.97 7.54 -2.69
C SER A 73 -2.39 6.45 -3.68
N VAL A 74 -3.27 5.54 -3.25
CA VAL A 74 -3.79 4.43 -4.08
C VAL A 74 -5.29 4.56 -4.38
N LEU A 75 -6.00 5.41 -3.65
CA LEU A 75 -7.35 5.83 -4.00
C LEU A 75 -7.32 6.71 -5.25
N ARG A 76 -7.69 6.14 -6.40
CA ARG A 76 -7.81 6.85 -7.67
C ARG A 76 -9.10 7.67 -7.68
N GLY A 77 -9.03 8.91 -7.22
CA GLY A 77 -10.10 9.88 -7.38
C GLY A 77 -9.72 10.95 -8.40
N LYS A 78 -10.58 11.22 -9.39
CA LYS A 78 -10.62 12.56 -9.97
C LYS A 78 -11.16 13.47 -8.88
N ALA A 79 -10.41 14.51 -8.52
CA ALA A 79 -10.82 15.46 -7.49
C ALA A 79 -12.25 15.97 -7.80
N GLY A 80 -13.22 15.63 -6.93
CA GLY A 80 -14.61 16.05 -7.05
C GLY A 80 -15.65 14.91 -7.11
N ASP A 81 -15.33 13.76 -7.71
CA ASP A 81 -16.34 12.71 -7.97
C ASP A 81 -16.55 11.74 -6.79
N VAL A 82 -15.62 11.74 -5.84
CA VAL A 82 -15.50 10.70 -4.80
C VAL A 82 -16.19 11.07 -3.47
N GLY A 83 -16.68 12.31 -3.35
CA GLY A 83 -17.33 12.80 -2.13
C GLY A 83 -16.38 12.90 -0.93
N SER A 84 -16.94 13.17 0.25
CA SER A 84 -16.18 13.25 1.50
C SER A 84 -16.09 11.87 2.17
N PRO A 85 -15.07 11.58 3.01
CA PRO A 85 -15.01 10.31 3.74
C PRO A 85 -16.28 9.95 4.54
N ALA A 86 -17.04 10.96 4.97
CA ALA A 86 -18.31 10.77 5.68
C ALA A 86 -19.45 10.22 4.81
N THR A 87 -19.31 10.24 3.48
CA THR A 87 -20.31 9.72 2.54
C THR A 87 -19.95 8.36 1.97
N TRP A 88 -18.84 7.77 2.40
CA TRP A 88 -18.39 6.45 1.93
C TRP A 88 -19.09 5.34 2.71
N GLU A 89 -19.63 4.33 2.03
CA GLU A 89 -20.25 3.18 2.70
C GLU A 89 -19.22 2.13 3.13
N GLY A 90 -18.07 2.11 2.47
CA GLY A 90 -16.97 1.23 2.79
C GLY A 90 -15.83 1.37 1.81
N ILE A 91 -14.77 0.60 2.07
CA ILE A 91 -13.57 0.56 1.27
C ILE A 91 -13.29 -0.89 0.86
N CYS A 92 -12.91 -1.05 -0.40
CA CYS A 92 -12.49 -2.31 -0.98
C CYS A 92 -11.04 -2.19 -1.42
N ALA A 93 -10.18 -3.06 -0.91
CA ALA A 93 -8.78 -3.11 -1.29
C ALA A 93 -8.52 -4.32 -2.18
N THR A 94 -7.75 -4.08 -3.24
CA THR A 94 -7.22 -5.10 -4.14
C THR A 94 -5.70 -5.21 -3.95
N PRO A 95 -5.02 -6.15 -4.62
CA PRO A 95 -3.56 -6.20 -4.60
C PRO A 95 -2.90 -4.87 -4.99
N THR A 96 -3.51 -4.09 -5.91
CA THR A 96 -2.88 -2.91 -6.51
C THR A 96 -3.66 -1.61 -6.32
N THR A 97 -4.91 -1.66 -5.87
CA THR A 97 -5.77 -0.49 -5.75
C THR A 97 -6.51 -0.44 -4.41
N LEU A 98 -6.91 0.77 -4.04
CA LEU A 98 -7.93 1.00 -3.04
C LEU A 98 -9.08 1.70 -3.71
N GLU A 99 -10.30 1.23 -3.46
CA GLU A 99 -11.50 1.75 -4.08
C GLU A 99 -12.59 1.98 -3.03
N ILE A 100 -13.39 3.03 -3.25
CA ILE A 100 -14.52 3.36 -2.40
C ILE A 100 -15.74 2.61 -2.91
N VAL A 101 -16.54 2.10 -1.97
CA VAL A 101 -17.87 1.57 -2.27
C VAL A 101 -18.86 2.73 -2.13
N PRO A 102 -19.31 3.36 -3.24
CA PRO A 102 -20.33 4.41 -3.22
C PRO A 102 -21.72 3.86 -2.89
N THR A 103 -22.60 4.77 -2.48
CA THR A 103 -24.01 4.58 -2.09
C THR A 103 -24.95 4.08 -3.21
N SER A 104 -24.46 3.82 -4.42
CA SER A 104 -25.30 3.43 -5.57
C SER A 104 -24.72 2.24 -6.36
N GLU A 105 -25.64 1.37 -6.79
CA GLU A 105 -25.41 0.08 -7.45
C GLU A 105 -24.69 0.20 -8.81
N SER A 106 -23.35 0.14 -8.84
CA SER A 106 -22.57 -0.50 -9.92
C SER A 106 -21.08 -0.17 -9.77
N ASN A 107 -20.36 -0.93 -8.95
CA ASN A 107 -18.90 -0.86 -8.93
C ASN A 107 -18.36 -2.19 -9.43
N ALA A 108 -17.89 -2.18 -10.67
CA ALA A 108 -17.04 -3.24 -11.18
C ALA A 108 -15.60 -2.89 -10.81
N PHE A 109 -14.92 -3.81 -10.13
CA PHE A 109 -13.51 -3.68 -9.80
C PHE A 109 -12.69 -4.19 -10.97
N ASP A 110 -11.68 -3.43 -11.40
CA ASP A 110 -10.69 -3.99 -12.31
C ASP A 110 -9.71 -4.83 -11.48
N LEU A 111 -9.87 -6.14 -11.55
CA LEU A 111 -9.04 -7.10 -10.81
C LEU A 111 -7.87 -7.62 -11.66
N VAL A 112 -7.68 -7.09 -12.86
CA VAL A 112 -6.55 -7.36 -13.75
C VAL A 112 -5.89 -6.05 -14.17
N SER A 113 -4.77 -6.12 -14.87
CA SER A 113 -4.13 -4.91 -15.40
C SER A 113 -3.77 -5.09 -16.86
N SER A 114 -4.31 -4.23 -17.71
CA SER A 114 -3.95 -4.19 -19.13
C SER A 114 -2.56 -3.58 -19.32
N ARG A 115 -1.71 -4.26 -20.09
CA ARG A 115 -0.45 -3.76 -20.67
C ARG A 115 -0.64 -3.71 -22.20
N GLU A 116 0.11 -2.86 -22.89
CA GLU A 116 -0.16 -2.47 -24.29
C GLU A 116 -0.60 -3.60 -25.24
N THR A 117 -0.01 -4.79 -25.10
CA THR A 117 -0.33 -5.98 -25.92
C THR A 117 -0.67 -7.23 -25.11
N ALA A 118 -0.84 -7.13 -23.79
CA ALA A 118 -1.06 -8.28 -22.92
C ALA A 118 -1.85 -7.91 -21.66
N THR A 119 -2.51 -8.88 -21.04
CA THR A 119 -3.16 -8.71 -19.74
C THR A 119 -2.30 -9.34 -18.66
N ALA A 120 -1.89 -8.55 -17.67
CA ALA A 120 -1.28 -9.06 -16.45
C ALA A 120 -2.37 -9.59 -15.51
N VAL A 121 -2.25 -10.87 -15.14
CA VAL A 121 -3.13 -11.51 -14.16
C VAL A 121 -2.34 -11.87 -12.91
N THR A 122 -3.00 -11.84 -11.76
CA THR A 122 -2.41 -12.23 -10.49
C THR A 122 -2.44 -13.76 -10.34
N VAL A 123 -1.30 -14.38 -10.08
CA VAL A 123 -1.19 -15.81 -9.74
C VAL A 123 -1.44 -16.00 -8.25
N ASP A 124 -0.74 -15.23 -7.41
CA ASP A 124 -0.92 -15.13 -5.96
C ASP A 124 -0.62 -13.70 -5.53
N ALA A 125 -1.31 -13.20 -4.50
CA ALA A 125 -1.05 -11.88 -3.94
C ALA A 125 -1.45 -11.71 -2.48
N THR A 126 -0.80 -10.78 -1.80
CA THR A 126 -1.32 -10.14 -0.61
C THR A 126 -1.99 -8.82 -1.01
N VAL A 127 -3.14 -8.51 -0.41
CA VAL A 127 -3.82 -7.23 -0.67
C VAL A 127 -2.92 -6.07 -0.25
N ALA A 128 -2.74 -5.10 -1.16
CA ALA A 128 -1.82 -3.98 -1.01
C ALA A 128 -0.40 -4.39 -0.59
N GLY A 129 0.06 -5.55 -1.04
CA GLY A 129 1.36 -6.14 -0.72
C GLY A 129 2.01 -6.78 -1.93
N GLU A 130 2.80 -7.82 -1.67
CA GLU A 130 3.49 -8.57 -2.72
C GLU A 130 2.51 -9.34 -3.59
N SER A 131 2.81 -9.44 -4.87
CA SER A 131 2.08 -10.26 -5.83
C SER A 131 3.03 -10.95 -6.80
N THR A 132 2.61 -12.08 -7.33
CA THR A 132 3.22 -12.71 -8.49
C THR A 132 2.23 -12.68 -9.63
N THR A 133 2.72 -12.41 -10.84
CA THR A 133 1.88 -12.22 -12.01
C THR A 133 2.28 -13.14 -13.16
N ALA A 134 1.34 -13.36 -14.06
CA ALA A 134 1.57 -13.95 -15.37
C ALA A 134 1.03 -13.01 -16.45
N LEU A 135 1.67 -12.99 -17.62
CA LEU A 135 1.23 -12.19 -18.76
C LEU A 135 0.50 -13.07 -19.77
N LEU A 136 -0.71 -12.68 -20.13
CA LEU A 136 -1.57 -13.37 -21.08
C LEU A 136 -1.75 -12.53 -22.35
N GLU A 137 -1.76 -13.14 -23.53
CA GLU A 137 -1.95 -12.43 -24.80
C GLU A 137 -3.36 -11.82 -24.90
N SER A 138 -4.36 -12.60 -24.49
CA SER A 138 -5.74 -12.14 -24.37
C SER A 138 -6.39 -12.75 -23.14
N TYR A 139 -7.06 -11.91 -22.35
CA TYR A 139 -7.80 -12.36 -21.19
C TYR A 139 -9.03 -11.50 -20.97
N THR A 140 -10.20 -12.14 -20.92
CA THR A 140 -11.42 -11.47 -20.45
C THR A 140 -11.54 -11.76 -18.96
N ALA A 141 -11.43 -10.74 -18.12
CA ALA A 141 -11.57 -10.92 -16.68
C ALA A 141 -13.03 -11.29 -16.30
N PRO A 142 -13.23 -12.13 -15.27
CA PRO A 142 -14.52 -12.32 -14.64
C PRO A 142 -15.13 -11.00 -14.18
N THR A 143 -16.44 -10.85 -14.35
CA THR A 143 -17.13 -9.64 -13.89
C THR A 143 -17.41 -9.77 -12.40
N VAL A 144 -16.79 -8.92 -11.58
CA VAL A 144 -17.02 -8.85 -10.14
C VAL A 144 -17.62 -7.50 -9.77
N ARG A 145 -18.77 -7.52 -9.08
CA ARG A 145 -19.47 -6.32 -8.62
C ARG A 145 -19.81 -6.42 -7.15
N VAL A 146 -19.47 -5.39 -6.38
CA VAL A 146 -19.93 -5.27 -4.99
C VAL A 146 -21.33 -4.66 -4.98
N LEU A 147 -22.25 -5.34 -4.32
CA LEU A 147 -23.63 -4.90 -4.15
C LEU A 147 -23.84 -4.13 -2.85
N GLU A 148 -23.19 -4.58 -1.77
CA GLU A 148 -23.35 -4.02 -0.43
C GLU A 148 -22.11 -4.37 0.41
N LEU A 149 -21.56 -3.39 1.12
CA LEU A 149 -20.52 -3.62 2.13
C LEU A 149 -20.96 -2.96 3.44
N THR A 150 -20.99 -3.76 4.52
CA THR A 150 -21.31 -3.31 5.88
C THR A 150 -20.25 -3.80 6.85
N GLY A 151 -20.26 -3.31 8.08
CA GLY A 151 -19.36 -3.81 9.14
C GLY A 151 -19.52 -5.31 9.45
N SER A 152 -20.60 -5.96 8.99
CA SER A 152 -20.93 -7.36 9.28
C SER A 152 -20.80 -8.33 8.09
N ARG A 153 -20.80 -7.81 6.85
CA ARG A 153 -20.82 -8.63 5.63
C ARG A 153 -20.49 -7.84 4.37
N LEU A 154 -20.11 -8.59 3.34
CA LEU A 154 -20.04 -8.18 1.95
C LEU A 154 -21.01 -9.03 1.12
N ARG A 155 -21.80 -8.37 0.27
CA ARG A 155 -22.55 -9.00 -0.83
C ARG A 155 -21.96 -8.57 -2.16
N LEU A 156 -21.74 -9.54 -3.03
CA LEU A 156 -21.16 -9.32 -4.35
C LEU A 156 -21.74 -10.28 -5.38
N VAL A 157 -21.62 -9.92 -6.66
CA VAL A 157 -21.90 -10.79 -7.79
C VAL A 157 -20.58 -11.07 -8.51
N ALA A 158 -20.29 -12.35 -8.77
CA ALA A 158 -19.17 -12.77 -9.59
C ALA A 158 -19.67 -13.69 -10.71
N ASP A 159 -19.40 -13.31 -11.97
CA ASP A 159 -19.89 -13.98 -13.19
C ASP A 159 -21.40 -14.34 -13.10
N GLY A 160 -22.20 -13.37 -12.66
CA GLY A 160 -23.66 -13.49 -12.58
C GLY A 160 -24.19 -14.24 -11.35
N THR A 161 -23.33 -14.81 -10.51
CA THR A 161 -23.73 -15.51 -9.29
C THR A 161 -23.54 -14.62 -8.06
N GLU A 162 -24.57 -14.50 -7.22
CA GLU A 162 -24.51 -13.72 -5.98
C GLU A 162 -23.85 -14.53 -4.84
N TYR A 163 -22.97 -13.86 -4.10
CA TYR A 163 -22.27 -14.38 -2.93
C TYR A 163 -22.42 -13.45 -1.74
N THR A 164 -22.51 -14.04 -0.56
CA THR A 164 -22.41 -13.32 0.72
C THR A 164 -21.21 -13.85 1.50
N VAL A 165 -20.40 -12.94 2.06
CA VAL A 165 -19.23 -13.23 2.90
C VAL A 165 -19.39 -12.46 4.21
N ARG A 166 -19.27 -13.15 5.35
CA ARG A 166 -19.46 -12.54 6.67
C ARG A 166 -18.16 -11.96 7.21
N THR A 167 -18.26 -10.97 8.08
CA THR A 167 -17.12 -10.45 8.83
C THR A 167 -16.37 -11.53 9.59
N GLY A 168 -15.05 -11.42 9.64
CA GLY A 168 -14.15 -12.39 10.25
C GLY A 168 -13.88 -13.61 9.39
N THR A 169 -14.45 -13.70 8.19
CA THR A 169 -14.28 -14.84 7.29
C THR A 169 -13.47 -14.49 6.05
N ARG A 170 -12.78 -15.51 5.53
CA ARG A 170 -12.18 -15.54 4.19
C ARG A 170 -12.92 -16.59 3.37
N ARG A 171 -13.26 -16.26 2.14
CA ARG A 171 -13.90 -17.15 1.18
C ARG A 171 -13.09 -17.17 -0.11
N ARG A 172 -12.91 -18.36 -0.67
CA ARG A 172 -12.42 -18.57 -2.04
C ARG A 172 -13.62 -18.99 -2.89
N ILE A 173 -13.79 -18.35 -4.04
CA ILE A 173 -14.88 -18.58 -4.98
C ILE A 173 -14.23 -18.98 -6.31
N SER A 174 -14.27 -20.26 -6.64
CA SER A 174 -13.84 -20.76 -7.95
C SER A 174 -14.80 -20.25 -9.02
N LEU A 175 -14.26 -19.66 -10.07
CA LEU A 175 -14.99 -19.10 -11.20
C LEU A 175 -14.93 -20.05 -12.40
N PRO A 176 -15.75 -19.84 -13.43
CA PRO A 176 -15.71 -20.68 -14.62
C PRO A 176 -14.32 -20.75 -15.22
N GLU A 177 -13.95 -21.96 -15.62
CA GLU A 177 -12.71 -22.27 -16.31
C GLU A 177 -12.53 -21.41 -17.56
N ARG A 178 -11.29 -20.96 -17.81
CA ARG A 178 -10.93 -20.13 -18.95
C ARG A 178 -9.72 -20.70 -19.67
N MET A 179 -9.79 -20.63 -21.00
CA MET A 179 -8.69 -20.97 -21.89
C MET A 179 -7.88 -19.70 -22.16
N VAL A 180 -6.56 -19.77 -21.97
CA VAL A 180 -5.66 -18.61 -22.02
C VAL A 180 -4.36 -18.95 -22.74
N GLU A 181 -3.74 -17.95 -23.37
CA GLU A 181 -2.44 -18.06 -24.01
C GLU A 181 -1.46 -17.13 -23.33
N ARG A 182 -0.24 -17.63 -23.04
CA ARG A 182 0.79 -16.84 -22.37
C ARG A 182 1.53 -15.96 -23.35
N ALA A 183 1.74 -14.70 -22.98
CA ALA A 183 2.47 -13.73 -23.82
C ALA A 183 4.00 -13.91 -23.75
N ASP A 184 4.51 -14.71 -22.81
CA ASP A 184 5.95 -14.94 -22.59
C ASP A 184 6.52 -16.14 -23.37
N GLY A 185 5.75 -16.70 -24.31
CA GLY A 185 6.20 -17.79 -25.18
C GLY A 185 6.20 -19.17 -24.53
N GLY A 186 5.61 -19.33 -23.34
CA GLY A 186 5.27 -20.63 -22.76
C GLY A 186 4.20 -21.30 -23.64
N GLY A 187 4.60 -22.32 -24.40
CA GLY A 187 3.85 -22.79 -25.56
C GLY A 187 2.38 -23.20 -25.32
N GLY A 188 1.56 -22.86 -26.31
CA GLY A 188 0.19 -23.36 -26.48
C GLY A 188 -0.84 -22.77 -25.52
N SER A 189 -2.09 -22.86 -25.93
CA SER A 189 -3.23 -22.56 -25.07
C SER A 189 -3.25 -23.48 -23.85
N THR A 190 -3.41 -22.89 -22.67
CA THR A 190 -3.57 -23.58 -21.39
C THR A 190 -4.91 -23.22 -20.74
N THR A 191 -5.29 -23.96 -19.72
CA THR A 191 -6.55 -23.80 -19.02
C THR A 191 -6.29 -23.37 -17.59
N THR A 192 -7.07 -22.41 -17.09
CA THR A 192 -6.99 -21.93 -15.71
C THR A 192 -8.38 -21.76 -15.11
N THR A 193 -8.51 -22.01 -13.81
CA THR A 193 -9.72 -21.75 -13.04
C THR A 193 -9.46 -20.56 -12.12
N PRO A 194 -9.90 -19.34 -12.48
CA PRO A 194 -9.70 -18.18 -11.64
C PRO A 194 -10.40 -18.33 -10.29
N GLU A 195 -9.79 -17.85 -9.22
CA GLU A 195 -10.37 -17.83 -7.89
C GLU A 195 -10.54 -16.39 -7.40
N LEU A 196 -11.78 -15.97 -7.15
CA LEU A 196 -12.04 -14.75 -6.41
C LEU A 196 -11.87 -15.03 -4.92
N VAL A 197 -10.83 -14.48 -4.33
CA VAL A 197 -10.57 -14.55 -2.89
C VAL A 197 -11.04 -13.28 -2.23
N VAL A 198 -11.92 -13.47 -1.25
CA VAL A 198 -12.62 -12.40 -0.55
C VAL A 198 -12.37 -12.55 0.94
N ARG A 199 -12.02 -11.46 1.62
CA ARG A 199 -11.99 -11.42 3.08
C ARG A 199 -12.72 -10.17 3.56
N VAL A 200 -13.49 -10.32 4.63
CA VAL A 200 -14.21 -9.21 5.27
C VAL A 200 -13.70 -9.06 6.70
N PRO A 201 -12.68 -8.24 6.96
CA PRO A 201 -12.16 -8.06 8.30
C PRO A 201 -13.12 -7.29 9.24
N GLY A 202 -14.13 -6.62 8.69
CA GLY A 202 -15.09 -5.78 9.41
C GLY A 202 -14.74 -4.31 9.30
N GLU A 203 -15.07 -3.51 10.32
CA GLU A 203 -14.68 -2.10 10.34
C GLU A 203 -13.19 -1.92 10.61
N ARG A 204 -12.59 -0.94 9.92
CA ARG A 204 -11.19 -0.56 10.09
C ARG A 204 -11.06 0.95 10.13
N GLU A 205 -10.14 1.44 10.95
CA GLU A 205 -9.68 2.83 10.92
C GLU A 205 -8.68 2.96 9.77
N LEU A 206 -9.13 3.54 8.67
CA LEU A 206 -8.30 3.85 7.51
C LEU A 206 -7.48 5.10 7.80
N HIS A 207 -6.17 4.99 7.58
CA HIS A 207 -5.26 6.13 7.46
C HIS A 207 -4.74 6.14 6.03
N HIS A 208 -5.00 7.20 5.28
CA HIS A 208 -4.60 7.31 3.87
C HIS A 208 -4.19 8.77 3.58
N PRO A 209 -3.27 9.04 2.64
CA PRO A 209 -3.03 10.39 2.14
C PRO A 209 -4.33 11.06 1.66
N ALA A 210 -4.33 12.37 1.46
CA ALA A 210 -5.46 12.97 0.77
C ALA A 210 -5.60 12.43 -0.67
N LEU A 211 -6.80 12.52 -1.25
CA LEU A 211 -7.00 12.15 -2.66
C LEU A 211 -6.13 13.02 -3.56
N GLY A 212 -5.34 12.40 -4.45
CA GLY A 212 -4.41 13.11 -5.34
C GLY A 212 -3.27 13.81 -4.59
N ALA A 213 -2.96 13.39 -3.36
CA ALA A 213 -1.87 13.95 -2.58
C ALA A 213 -0.50 13.72 -3.23
N ASP A 214 0.31 14.77 -3.27
CA ASP A 214 1.72 14.72 -3.65
C ASP A 214 2.63 14.41 -2.44
N TYR A 215 2.14 13.61 -1.50
CA TYR A 215 2.90 13.20 -0.33
C TYR A 215 2.62 11.74 0.04
N ARG A 216 3.63 11.11 0.63
CA ARG A 216 3.51 9.83 1.34
C ARG A 216 3.19 10.11 2.80
N LEU A 217 2.25 9.37 3.37
CA LEU A 217 1.81 9.55 4.75
C LEU A 217 2.49 8.52 5.65
N PHE A 218 2.87 8.90 6.85
CA PHE A 218 3.43 7.99 7.86
C PHE A 218 2.87 8.29 9.25
N PRO A 219 2.86 7.31 10.17
CA PRO A 219 2.66 7.58 11.58
C PRO A 219 3.66 8.61 12.08
N SER A 220 3.35 9.26 13.21
CA SER A 220 4.31 10.19 13.83
C SER A 220 5.55 9.47 14.38
N PHE A 221 5.40 8.20 14.77
CA PHE A 221 6.38 7.46 15.56
C PHE A 221 6.75 8.14 16.90
N GLY A 222 5.95 9.10 17.36
CA GLY A 222 6.28 9.94 18.52
C GLY A 222 7.24 11.09 18.20
N MET A 223 7.65 11.23 16.94
CA MET A 223 8.52 12.29 16.46
C MET A 223 7.82 13.65 16.54
N ASN A 224 8.57 14.66 16.96
CA ASN A 224 8.21 16.06 16.80
C ASN A 224 9.17 16.69 15.78
N LEU A 225 8.67 17.03 14.59
CA LEU A 225 9.52 17.62 13.54
C LEU A 225 10.13 18.97 13.93
N GLU A 226 9.62 19.64 14.97
CA GLU A 226 10.24 20.88 15.47
C GLU A 226 11.57 20.65 16.19
N THR A 227 11.77 19.44 16.74
CA THR A 227 12.95 19.09 17.52
C THR A 227 13.94 18.22 16.75
N VAL A 228 13.58 17.77 15.54
CA VAL A 228 14.48 16.98 14.68
C VAL A 228 15.62 17.89 14.19
N PRO A 229 16.89 17.50 14.41
CA PRO A 229 18.04 18.28 13.94
C PRO A 229 18.06 18.45 12.41
N ASN A 230 18.55 19.60 11.94
CA ASN A 230 18.79 19.84 10.52
C ASN A 230 20.11 20.59 10.33
N PRO A 231 21.16 19.96 9.76
CA PRO A 231 21.19 18.58 9.24
C PRO A 231 20.98 17.49 10.31
N LEU A 232 20.46 16.36 9.86
CA LEU A 232 20.29 15.14 10.65
C LEU A 232 21.52 14.24 10.47
N PRO A 233 22.29 13.93 11.52
CA PRO A 233 23.30 12.87 11.44
C PRO A 233 22.61 11.51 11.34
N VAL A 234 22.80 10.83 10.21
CA VAL A 234 22.20 9.52 9.92
C VAL A 234 23.23 8.43 10.21
N PRO A 235 22.96 7.52 11.17
CA PRO A 235 23.85 6.43 11.50
C PRO A 235 23.86 5.38 10.39
N THR A 236 25.02 4.76 10.20
CA THR A 236 25.26 3.78 9.15
C THR A 236 25.95 2.56 9.73
N THR A 237 25.60 1.39 9.22
CA THR A 237 26.27 0.12 9.51
C THR A 237 26.58 -0.56 8.17
N ASN A 238 27.85 -0.84 7.88
CA ASN A 238 28.30 -1.37 6.57
C ASN A 238 27.87 -0.51 5.37
N ASP A 239 28.00 0.81 5.47
CA ASP A 239 27.58 1.79 4.46
C ASP A 239 26.06 1.80 4.16
N GLU A 240 25.25 1.06 4.92
CA GLU A 240 23.78 1.08 4.84
C GLU A 240 23.18 1.86 6.01
N LEU A 241 21.97 2.39 5.80
CA LEU A 241 21.20 3.08 6.82
C LEU A 241 20.91 2.16 8.02
N ASP A 242 21.33 2.56 9.22
CA ASP A 242 20.95 1.87 10.45
C ASP A 242 19.62 2.43 10.98
N HIS A 243 18.52 1.72 10.67
CA HIS A 243 17.16 2.17 11.03
C HIS A 243 16.94 2.24 12.54
N GLU A 244 17.56 1.35 13.32
CA GLU A 244 17.39 1.29 14.77
C GLU A 244 18.16 2.41 15.45
N ALA A 245 19.44 2.59 15.10
CA ALA A 245 20.25 3.69 15.60
C ALA A 245 19.67 5.06 15.20
N LEU A 246 19.07 5.18 14.00
CA LEU A 246 18.41 6.43 13.60
C LEU A 246 17.21 6.73 14.50
N ALA A 247 16.40 5.72 14.80
CA ALA A 247 15.27 5.87 15.71
C ALA A 247 15.70 6.29 17.11
N GLU A 248 16.74 5.65 17.65
CA GLU A 248 17.32 6.02 18.95
C GLU A 248 17.84 7.45 18.96
N SER A 249 18.52 7.89 17.90
CA SER A 249 19.03 9.27 17.78
C SER A 249 17.91 10.32 17.78
N LEU A 250 16.71 9.93 17.35
CA LEU A 250 15.50 10.74 17.35
C LEU A 250 14.61 10.50 18.58
N SER A 251 15.11 9.75 19.58
CA SER A 251 14.38 9.39 20.81
C SER A 251 13.05 8.66 20.54
N LEU A 252 13.00 7.85 19.48
CA LEU A 252 11.82 7.06 19.13
C LEU A 252 11.92 5.68 19.77
N ASP A 253 10.99 5.37 20.69
CA ASP A 253 10.86 4.01 21.22
C ASP A 253 10.09 3.14 20.22
N LEU A 254 10.84 2.40 19.39
CA LEU A 254 10.28 1.41 18.46
C LEU A 254 9.93 0.09 19.17
N SER A 255 10.55 -0.21 20.31
CA SER A 255 10.37 -1.48 21.02
C SER A 255 8.97 -1.62 21.61
N ALA A 256 8.38 -0.49 22.03
CA ALA A 256 7.00 -0.41 22.50
C ALA A 256 5.96 -0.40 21.37
N ARG A 257 6.38 -0.37 20.09
CA ARG A 257 5.49 -0.26 18.94
C ARG A 257 5.14 -1.64 18.35
N PRO A 258 3.92 -1.79 17.79
CA PRO A 258 3.58 -2.97 17.00
C PRO A 258 4.61 -3.18 15.88
N TYR A 259 4.95 -4.43 15.58
CA TYR A 259 5.85 -4.78 14.47
C TYR A 259 5.51 -4.04 13.16
N PRO A 260 4.25 -3.90 12.75
CA PRO A 260 3.89 -3.18 11.53
C PRO A 260 4.28 -1.68 11.54
N GLU A 261 4.27 -1.00 12.69
CA GLU A 261 4.79 0.37 12.78
C GLU A 261 6.31 0.43 12.65
N ARG A 262 7.04 -0.59 13.11
CA ARG A 262 8.50 -0.66 12.89
C ARG A 262 8.85 -0.85 11.41
N VAL A 263 8.02 -1.56 10.65
CA VAL A 263 8.16 -1.67 9.19
C VAL A 263 7.89 -0.31 8.51
N LEU A 264 6.84 0.40 8.93
CA LEU A 264 6.56 1.76 8.43
C LEU A 264 7.67 2.75 8.78
N TRP A 265 8.35 2.56 9.92
CA TRP A 265 9.53 3.34 10.28
C TRP A 265 10.68 3.12 9.28
N GLN A 266 10.98 1.86 8.94
CA GLN A 266 11.98 1.57 7.93
C GLN A 266 11.64 2.23 6.58
N ALA A 267 10.37 2.19 6.18
CA ALA A 267 9.92 2.81 4.95
C ALA A 267 10.12 4.35 4.92
N ILE A 268 9.77 5.08 5.99
CA ILE A 268 10.04 6.54 6.04
C ILE A 268 11.53 6.83 6.12
N ALA A 269 12.28 6.08 6.93
CA ALA A 269 13.70 6.31 7.12
C ALA A 269 14.47 6.11 5.80
N THR A 270 14.17 5.03 5.08
CA THR A 270 14.73 4.81 3.73
C THR A 270 14.20 5.84 2.73
N THR A 271 12.92 6.22 2.74
CA THR A 271 12.42 7.17 1.72
C THR A 271 12.92 8.60 1.95
N ALA A 272 13.00 9.05 3.21
CA ALA A 272 13.36 10.42 3.56
C ALA A 272 14.86 10.61 3.72
N PHE A 273 15.60 9.59 4.14
CA PHE A 273 17.00 9.73 4.53
C PHE A 273 17.90 8.69 3.86
N ASP A 274 17.53 8.26 2.65
CA ASP A 274 18.37 7.39 1.82
C ASP A 274 19.76 8.03 1.60
N LEU A 275 20.80 7.30 1.93
CA LEU A 275 22.19 7.69 1.72
C LEU A 275 22.57 7.71 0.24
N HIS A 276 21.79 7.01 -0.59
CA HIS A 276 21.97 6.90 -2.04
C HIS A 276 20.95 7.75 -2.82
N ALA A 277 20.14 8.57 -2.14
CA ALA A 277 19.29 9.55 -2.81
C ALA A 277 20.14 10.49 -3.68
N ARG A 278 19.52 11.01 -4.74
CA ARG A 278 20.19 11.98 -5.62
C ARG A 278 20.64 13.20 -4.78
N PRO A 279 21.87 13.72 -4.96
CA PRO A 279 22.42 14.81 -4.15
C PRO A 279 21.55 16.08 -4.10
N GLU A 280 20.73 16.32 -5.13
CA GLU A 280 19.81 17.44 -5.25
C GLU A 280 18.44 17.22 -4.60
N SER A 281 18.08 15.99 -4.23
CA SER A 281 16.80 15.69 -3.57
C SER A 281 16.93 16.00 -2.08
N VAL A 282 16.34 17.12 -1.66
CA VAL A 282 16.22 17.47 -0.24
C VAL A 282 14.84 17.01 0.24
N PRO A 283 14.74 15.98 1.10
CA PRO A 283 13.47 15.47 1.60
C PRO A 283 12.67 16.58 2.28
N ARG A 284 11.38 16.70 1.93
CA ARG A 284 10.49 17.73 2.47
C ARG A 284 9.41 17.08 3.34
N LEU A 285 9.43 17.38 4.63
CA LEU A 285 8.57 16.76 5.64
C LEU A 285 7.61 17.79 6.25
N CYS A 286 6.35 17.41 6.46
CA CYS A 286 5.39 18.15 7.28
C CYS A 286 4.85 17.25 8.40
N GLN A 287 4.30 17.86 9.45
CA GLN A 287 3.60 17.15 10.50
C GLN A 287 2.18 17.72 10.63
N PHE A 288 1.18 16.89 10.37
CA PHE A 288 -0.23 17.27 10.43
C PHE A 288 -0.71 17.43 11.89
N PRO A 289 -1.78 18.20 12.15
CA PRO A 289 -2.39 18.30 13.48
C PRO A 289 -2.84 16.96 14.07
N THR A 290 -3.09 15.97 13.21
CA THR A 290 -3.41 14.59 13.61
C THR A 290 -2.19 13.79 14.08
N GLY A 291 -1.01 14.41 14.13
CA GLY A 291 0.27 13.83 14.50
C GLY A 291 1.04 13.20 13.33
N HIS A 292 0.35 12.79 12.26
CA HIS A 292 0.95 12.11 11.12
C HIS A 292 2.02 12.95 10.41
N VAL A 293 2.96 12.26 9.77
CA VAL A 293 4.06 12.89 9.03
C VAL A 293 3.80 12.72 7.53
N GLY A 294 3.83 13.83 6.79
CA GLY A 294 3.78 13.82 5.33
C GLY A 294 5.18 14.00 4.76
N LEU A 295 5.58 13.12 3.84
CA LEU A 295 6.82 13.24 3.06
C LEU A 295 6.45 13.59 1.62
N SER A 296 6.87 14.77 1.15
CA SER A 296 6.64 15.20 -0.23
C SER A 296 7.19 14.16 -1.21
N VAL A 297 6.43 13.88 -2.25
CA VAL A 297 6.93 13.17 -3.43
C VAL A 297 7.49 14.23 -4.36
N ASP A 298 8.78 14.17 -4.69
CA ASP A 298 9.35 15.02 -5.74
C ASP A 298 8.67 14.64 -7.06
N ARG A 299 7.97 15.59 -7.68
CA ARG A 299 7.27 15.39 -8.97
C ARG A 299 8.22 15.21 -10.17
N ASP A 300 9.53 15.19 -9.95
CA ASP A 300 10.57 15.10 -11.00
C ASP A 300 11.05 13.66 -11.30
N ALA A 301 10.24 12.66 -10.98
CA ALA A 301 10.33 11.35 -11.63
C ALA A 301 9.12 11.22 -12.56
N GLY A 302 9.31 11.60 -13.82
CA GLY A 302 8.33 11.36 -14.86
C GLY A 302 7.92 9.88 -14.87
N GLU A 303 6.61 9.65 -14.79
CA GLU A 303 5.98 8.48 -15.40
C GLU A 303 6.21 8.50 -16.92
#